data_AF-A0A2D7IDI9-F1
#
_entry.id   AF-A0A2D7IDI9-F1
#
_cell.length_a   1.000
_cell.length_b   1.000
_cell.length_c   1.000
_cell.angle_alpha   90.00
_cell.angle_beta   90.00
_cell.angle_gamma   90.00
#
_symmetry.space_group_name_H-M   'P 1'
#
loop_
_entity.id
_entity.type
_entity.pdbx_description
1 polymer ?
#
loop_
_entity_poly.entity_id
_entity_poly.type
_entity_poly.pdbx_seq_one_letter_code
_entity_poly.pdbx_strand_id
1 'polypeptide(L)'
;MDTRLNEALEFTDFSVAFADRKRLLKQKFQTATIHYHNGGKFTITRELLNFVDNMVNKDIDYAKTSSILIDDADNPIEIENIKSFAETINDVYFKALNEYHTELQKARKERDAKGLL
;
A
#
# COMPACT_ATOMS: atom_id res chain seq x y z
N MET A 1 -19.96 39.00 -13.30
CA MET A 1 -19.44 37.92 -12.43
C MET A 1 -17.95 38.11 -12.39
N ASP A 2 -17.40 38.40 -11.21
CA ASP A 2 -16.00 38.82 -11.05
C ASP A 2 -15.07 37.63 -11.29
N THR A 3 -14.13 37.75 -12.24
CA THR A 3 -13.26 36.66 -12.73
C THR A 3 -12.51 35.98 -11.59
N ARG A 4 -12.12 36.76 -10.57
CA ARG A 4 -11.43 36.26 -9.37
C ARG A 4 -12.28 35.30 -8.54
N LEU A 5 -13.60 35.54 -8.49
CA LEU A 5 -14.52 34.67 -7.76
C LEU A 5 -14.67 33.32 -8.47
N ASN A 6 -14.69 33.33 -9.80
CA ASN A 6 -14.79 32.10 -10.61
C ASN A 6 -13.52 31.24 -10.50
N GLU A 7 -12.35 31.86 -10.58
CA GLU A 7 -11.06 31.16 -10.41
C GLU A 7 -10.94 30.54 -9.01
N ALA A 8 -11.36 31.25 -7.96
CA ALA A 8 -11.37 30.74 -6.59
C ALA A 8 -12.35 29.57 -6.38
N LEU A 9 -13.52 29.62 -7.04
CA LEU A 9 -14.49 28.53 -7.04
C LEU A 9 -13.91 27.28 -7.72
N GLU A 10 -13.35 27.41 -8.92
CA GLU A 10 -12.75 26.29 -9.66
C GLU A 10 -11.59 25.63 -8.90
N PHE A 11 -10.77 26.43 -8.22
CA PHE A 11 -9.69 25.93 -7.36
C PHE A 11 -10.21 25.12 -6.17
N THR A 12 -11.29 25.61 -5.53
CA THR A 12 -11.90 24.95 -4.38
C THR A 12 -12.50 23.61 -4.78
N ASP A 13 -13.27 23.58 -5.87
CA ASP A 13 -13.89 22.37 -6.39
C ASP A 13 -12.84 21.32 -6.78
N PHE A 14 -11.76 21.74 -7.45
CA PHE A 14 -10.66 20.86 -7.78
C PHE A 14 -10.00 20.28 -6.52
N SER A 15 -9.74 21.11 -5.51
CA SER A 15 -9.05 20.69 -4.28
C SER A 15 -9.83 19.61 -3.54
N VAL A 16 -11.15 19.77 -3.46
CA VAL A 16 -12.05 18.76 -2.89
C VAL A 16 -12.00 17.47 -3.70
N ALA A 17 -12.17 17.57 -5.03
CA ALA A 17 -12.14 16.39 -5.91
C ALA A 17 -10.79 15.65 -5.88
N PHE A 18 -9.67 16.36 -5.71
CA PHE A 18 -8.35 15.75 -5.55
C PHE A 18 -8.21 15.04 -4.20
N ALA A 19 -8.69 15.66 -3.12
CA ALA A 19 -8.67 15.05 -1.79
C ALA A 19 -9.46 13.74 -1.76
N ASP A 20 -10.63 13.70 -2.39
CA ASP A 20 -11.45 12.49 -2.50
C ASP A 20 -10.75 11.40 -3.33
N ARG A 21 -10.17 11.75 -4.48
CA ARG A 21 -9.40 10.81 -5.29
C ARG A 21 -8.22 10.24 -4.52
N LYS A 22 -7.47 11.08 -3.81
CA LYS A 22 -6.35 10.63 -2.97
C LYS A 22 -6.82 9.66 -1.88
N ARG A 23 -7.97 9.93 -1.25
CA ARG A 23 -8.57 9.05 -0.24
C ARG A 23 -8.94 7.69 -0.83
N LEU A 24 -9.61 7.66 -1.98
CA LEU A 24 -9.99 6.42 -2.67
C LEU A 24 -8.77 5.60 -3.08
N LEU A 25 -7.75 6.26 -3.66
CA LEU A 25 -6.50 5.60 -4.05
C LEU A 25 -5.77 5.01 -2.83
N LYS A 26 -5.77 5.72 -1.69
CA LYS A 26 -5.22 5.18 -0.43
C LYS A 26 -5.98 3.96 0.06
N GLN A 27 -7.31 3.97 0.00
CA GLN A 27 -8.13 2.80 0.36
C GLN A 27 -7.84 1.61 -0.56
N LYS A 28 -7.73 1.86 -1.87
CA LYS A 28 -7.35 0.81 -2.84
C LYS A 28 -5.99 0.20 -2.50
N PHE A 29 -5.01 1.02 -2.17
CA PHE A 29 -3.69 0.56 -1.71
C PHE A 29 -3.80 -0.31 -0.45
N GLN A 30 -4.52 0.15 0.57
CA GLN A 30 -4.71 -0.58 1.83
C GLN A 30 -5.36 -1.96 1.60
N THR A 31 -6.37 -2.05 0.74
CA THR A 31 -6.99 -3.33 0.38
C THR A 31 -6.05 -4.23 -0.42
N ALA A 32 -5.29 -3.65 -1.36
CA ALA A 32 -4.34 -4.41 -2.18
C ALA A 32 -3.16 -4.99 -1.38
N THR A 33 -2.87 -4.43 -0.21
CA THR A 33 -1.84 -4.94 0.72
C THR A 33 -2.37 -5.99 1.70
N ILE A 34 -3.61 -6.47 1.56
CA ILE A 34 -4.12 -7.60 2.35
C ILE A 34 -3.72 -8.90 1.65
N HIS A 35 -3.01 -9.77 2.38
CA HIS A 35 -2.56 -11.07 1.89
C HIS A 35 -3.12 -12.19 2.78
N TYR A 36 -3.69 -13.22 2.16
CA TYR A 36 -4.19 -14.39 2.86
C TYR A 36 -3.22 -15.55 2.66
N HIS A 37 -2.84 -16.20 3.75
CA HIS A 37 -1.94 -17.34 3.73
C HIS A 37 -2.35 -18.34 4.81
N ASN A 38 -2.50 -19.61 4.41
CA ASN A 38 -2.83 -20.72 5.32
C ASN A 38 -3.98 -20.41 6.30
N GLY A 39 -5.05 -19.79 5.79
CA GLY A 39 -6.22 -19.38 6.60
C GLY A 39 -6.03 -18.10 7.44
N GLY A 40 -4.82 -17.59 7.58
CA GLY A 40 -4.52 -16.31 8.22
C GLY A 40 -4.64 -15.11 7.30
N LYS A 41 -4.94 -13.95 7.87
CA LYS A 41 -4.98 -12.66 7.15
C LYS A 41 -3.84 -11.77 7.62
N PHE A 42 -2.99 -11.33 6.69
CA PHE A 42 -1.89 -10.42 6.95
C PHE A 42 -2.11 -9.10 6.23
N THR A 43 -2.14 -8.00 6.99
CA THR A 43 -1.95 -6.67 6.41
C THR A 43 -0.46 -6.44 6.19
N ILE A 44 -0.03 -6.35 4.93
CA ILE A 44 1.38 -6.16 4.60
C ILE A 44 1.80 -4.73 4.95
N THR A 45 2.43 -4.60 6.12
CA THR A 45 3.02 -3.36 6.60
C THR A 45 4.53 -3.37 6.36
N ARG A 46 5.16 -2.19 6.42
CA ARG A 46 6.63 -2.08 6.42
C ARG A 46 7.27 -2.82 7.61
N GLU A 47 6.54 -2.97 8.71
CA GLU A 47 6.97 -3.74 9.87
C GLU A 47 7.00 -5.23 9.55
N LEU A 48 5.93 -5.79 8.97
CA LEU A 48 5.88 -7.18 8.55
C LEU A 48 6.96 -7.50 7.51
N LEU A 49 7.12 -6.64 6.50
CA LEU A 49 8.18 -6.79 5.48
C LEU A 49 9.56 -6.86 6.14
N ASN A 50 9.89 -5.87 6.97
CA ASN A 50 11.18 -5.81 7.63
C ASN A 50 11.40 -6.99 8.58
N PHE A 51 10.36 -7.42 9.30
CA PHE A 51 10.43 -8.58 10.18
C PHE A 51 10.78 -9.85 9.40
N VAL A 52 10.03 -10.13 8.34
CA VAL A 52 10.22 -11.31 7.49
C VAL A 52 11.55 -11.27 6.74
N ASP A 53 11.95 -10.12 6.19
CA ASP A 53 13.24 -9.95 5.51
C ASP A 53 14.41 -10.16 6.47
N ASN A 54 14.30 -9.71 7.73
CA ASN A 54 15.30 -9.99 8.76
C ASN A 54 15.37 -11.49 9.10
N MET A 55 14.24 -12.18 9.16
CA MET A 55 14.21 -13.63 9.39
C MET A 55 14.94 -14.39 8.28
N VAL A 56 14.76 -13.98 7.03
CA VAL A 56 15.47 -14.56 5.87
C VAL A 56 16.96 -14.26 5.93
N ASN A 57 17.35 -13.01 6.23
CA ASN A 57 18.75 -12.56 6.15
C ASN A 57 19.63 -13.01 7.31
N LYS A 58 19.07 -13.27 8.50
CA LYS A 58 19.86 -13.62 9.68
C LYS A 58 20.38 -15.06 9.69
N ASP A 59 20.13 -15.85 8.64
CA ASP A 59 20.55 -17.26 8.50
C ASP A 59 20.30 -18.08 9.78
N ILE A 60 19.24 -17.71 10.51
CA ILE A 60 18.76 -18.47 11.67
C ILE A 60 18.14 -19.74 11.07
N ASP A 61 18.34 -20.91 11.66
CA ASP A 61 17.81 -22.20 11.15
C ASP A 61 16.28 -22.20 10.86
N TYR A 62 15.54 -21.18 11.29
CA TYR A 62 14.17 -20.86 10.87
C TYR A 62 14.02 -20.55 9.37
N ALA A 63 15.06 -20.08 8.67
CA ALA A 63 14.99 -19.85 7.23
C ALA A 63 14.98 -21.15 6.40
N LYS A 64 15.35 -22.28 7.03
CA LYS A 64 15.35 -23.64 6.43
C LYS A 64 14.22 -24.53 6.96
N THR A 65 13.41 -24.04 7.90
CA THR A 65 12.31 -24.75 8.56
C THR A 65 11.04 -23.91 8.54
N SER A 66 9.88 -24.52 8.86
CA SER A 66 8.65 -23.74 8.99
C SER A 66 8.75 -22.72 10.12
N SER A 67 8.18 -21.54 9.91
CA SER A 67 8.16 -20.43 10.87
C SER A 67 6.73 -20.12 11.28
N ILE A 68 6.51 -19.72 12.54
CA ILE A 68 5.17 -19.31 13.00
C ILE A 68 5.11 -17.79 13.04
N LEU A 69 4.13 -17.21 12.35
CA LEU A 69 3.81 -15.78 12.38
C LEU A 69 2.44 -15.57 13.03
N ILE A 70 2.21 -14.37 13.57
CA ILE A 70 0.91 -13.96 14.09
C ILE A 70 0.19 -13.15 13.01
N ASP A 71 -1.05 -13.50 12.71
CA ASP A 71 -1.89 -12.80 11.74
C ASP A 71 -2.63 -11.59 12.35
N ASP A 72 -3.40 -10.86 11.55
CA ASP A 72 -4.14 -9.67 11.99
C ASP A 72 -5.21 -9.95 13.07
N ALA A 73 -5.56 -11.23 13.30
CA ALA A 73 -6.55 -11.67 14.28
C ALA A 73 -5.89 -12.44 15.44
N ASP A 74 -4.59 -12.22 15.67
CA ASP A 74 -3.78 -12.82 16.73
C ASP A 74 -3.66 -14.35 16.65
N ASN A 75 -3.92 -14.94 15.48
CA ASN A 75 -3.79 -16.38 15.28
C ASN A 75 -2.35 -16.75 14.91
N PRO A 76 -1.76 -17.80 15.51
CA PRO A 76 -0.49 -18.35 15.06
C PRO A 76 -0.69 -19.12 13.75
N ILE A 77 0.03 -18.71 12.71
CA ILE A 77 -0.02 -19.29 11.37
C ILE A 77 1.34 -19.86 11.02
N GLU A 78 1.37 -21.12 10.65
CA GLU A 78 2.57 -21.76 10.12
C GLU A 78 2.85 -21.32 8.69
N ILE A 79 4.06 -20.84 8.47
CA ILE A 79 4.66 -20.45 7.19
C ILE A 79 5.72 -21.48 6.85
N GLU A 80 5.42 -22.40 5.93
CA GLU A 80 6.30 -23.51 5.57
C GLU A 80 7.64 -23.05 5.00
N ASN A 81 7.62 -21.95 4.23
CA ASN A 81 8.80 -21.39 3.59
C ASN A 81 8.79 -19.86 3.74
N ILE A 82 9.52 -19.37 4.75
CA ILE A 82 9.58 -17.94 5.06
C ILE A 82 10.16 -17.11 3.91
N LYS A 83 11.08 -17.69 3.11
CA LYS A 83 11.66 -17.00 1.95
C LYS A 83 10.63 -16.78 0.84
N SER A 84 9.87 -17.81 0.50
CA SER A 84 8.80 -17.69 -0.51
C SER A 84 7.68 -16.74 -0.03
N PHE A 85 7.37 -16.78 1.26
CA PHE A 85 6.44 -15.81 1.86
C PHE A 85 6.97 -14.38 1.74
N ALA A 86 8.25 -14.14 2.08
CA ALA A 86 8.94 -12.84 1.96
C ALA A 86 8.86 -12.29 0.53
N GLU A 87 9.22 -13.11 -0.47
CA GLU A 87 9.17 -12.75 -1.89
C GLU A 87 7.74 -12.35 -2.28
N THR A 88 6.74 -13.14 -1.87
CA THR A 88 5.33 -12.89 -2.18
C THR A 88 4.83 -11.57 -1.58
N ILE A 89 5.05 -11.33 -0.28
CA ILE A 89 4.53 -10.11 0.37
C ILE A 89 5.26 -8.85 -0.13
N ASN A 90 6.55 -8.94 -0.47
CA ASN A 90 7.30 -7.86 -1.09
C ASN A 90 6.71 -7.52 -2.47
N ASP A 91 6.49 -8.52 -3.32
CA ASP A 91 5.91 -8.32 -4.65
C ASP A 91 4.51 -7.68 -4.58
N VAL A 92 3.64 -8.19 -3.70
CA VAL A 92 2.30 -7.62 -3.49
C VAL A 92 2.39 -6.16 -3.05
N TYR A 93 3.22 -5.86 -2.05
CA TYR A 93 3.35 -4.52 -1.50
C TYR A 93 3.91 -3.53 -2.52
N PHE A 94 5.02 -3.85 -3.19
CA PHE A 94 5.65 -2.93 -4.14
C PHE A 94 4.81 -2.76 -5.40
N LYS A 95 4.12 -3.80 -5.88
CA LYS A 95 3.15 -3.66 -6.97
C LYS A 95 2.03 -2.69 -6.59
N ALA A 96 1.42 -2.87 -5.42
CA ALA A 96 0.36 -1.99 -4.93
C ALA A 96 0.86 -0.56 -4.72
N LEU A 97 2.07 -0.38 -4.16
CA LEU A 97 2.66 0.92 -3.90
C LEU A 97 2.99 1.68 -5.20
N ASN A 98 3.55 0.99 -6.18
CA ASN A 98 3.88 1.57 -7.48
C ASN A 98 2.62 1.96 -8.26
N GLU A 99 1.56 1.14 -8.20
CA GLU A 99 0.26 1.50 -8.76
C GLU A 99 -0.32 2.73 -8.06
N TYR A 100 -0.31 2.74 -6.72
CA TYR A 100 -0.79 3.89 -5.94
C TYR A 100 -0.02 5.18 -6.27
N HIS A 101 1.30 5.09 -6.36
CA HIS A 101 2.15 6.21 -6.77
C HIS A 101 1.78 6.71 -8.16
N THR A 102 1.70 5.80 -9.13
CA THR A 102 1.39 6.13 -10.54
C THR A 102 0.05 6.85 -10.68
N GLU A 103 -1.01 6.32 -10.06
CA GLU A 103 -2.34 6.92 -10.13
C GLU A 103 -2.41 8.27 -9.40
N LEU A 104 -1.69 8.41 -8.27
CA LEU A 104 -1.62 9.70 -7.57
C LEU A 104 -0.87 10.75 -8.41
N GLN A 105 0.17 10.37 -9.15
CA GLN A 105 0.86 11.29 -10.07
C GLN A 105 -0.05 11.72 -11.23
N LYS A 106 -0.86 10.82 -11.80
CA LYS A 106 -1.85 11.18 -12.82
C LYS A 106 -2.86 12.20 -12.28
N ALA A 107 -3.42 11.96 -11.10
CA ALA A 107 -4.36 12.88 -10.45
C ALA A 107 -3.74 14.27 -10.16
N ARG A 108 -2.41 14.34 -9.94
CA ARG A 108 -1.69 15.61 -9.77
C ARG A 108 -1.47 16.35 -11.08
N LYS A 109 -1.13 15.65 -12.17
CA LYS A 109 -0.93 16.26 -13.50
C LYS A 109 -2.21 16.88 -14.05
N GLU A 110 -3.37 16.32 -13.72
CA GLU A 110 -4.66 16.95 -14.05
C GLU A 110 -4.88 18.30 -13.34
N ARG A 111 -4.24 18.53 -12.17
CA ARG A 111 -4.23 19.84 -11.50
C ARG A 111 -3.45 20.86 -12.32
N ASP A 112 -2.28 20.44 -12.77
CA ASP A 112 -1.31 21.26 -13.49
C ASP A 112 -1.85 21.65 -14.88
N ALA A 113 -2.44 20.68 -15.60
CA ALA A 113 -3.08 20.91 -16.89
C ALA A 113 -4.26 21.89 -16.85
N LYS A 114 -4.90 22.08 -15.69
CA LYS A 114 -5.96 23.08 -15.47
C LYS A 114 -5.42 24.47 -15.11
N GLY A 115 -4.11 24.67 -15.01
CA GLY A 115 -3.50 25.96 -14.63
C GLY A 115 -3.78 26.36 -13.17
N LEU A 116 -4.12 25.41 -12.31
CA LEU A 116 -4.43 25.63 -10.89
C LEU A 116 -3.17 25.51 -9.98
N LEU A 117 -1.99 25.66 -10.57
CA LEU A 117 -0.67 25.46 -9.98
C LEU A 117 0.25 26.63 -10.34
#